data_AF-A0A2X1QPJ2-F1
#
_entry.id   AF-A0A2X1QPJ2-F1
#
_cell.length_a   1.000
_cell.length_b   1.000
_cell.length_c   1.000
_cell.angle_alpha   90.00
_cell.angle_beta   90.00
_cell.angle_gamma   90.00
#
_symmetry.space_group_name_H-M   'P 1'
#
loop_
_entity.id
_entity.type
_entity.pdbx_description
1 polymer ?
#
loop_
_entity_poly.entity_id
_entity_poly.type
_entity_poly.pdbx_seq_one_letter_code
_entity_poly.pdbx_strand_id
1 'polypeptide(L)'
;MAEADLATMEKKGMATGLFAIHPLTGEKLPIWVANFVLMHYGTGAVMAVPAHDQRDFEFAQKYSLPIKQVIAPLADEEIYLTKQAFVEHGKLVNSAEFDGFRF
;
A
#
# COMPACT_ATOMS: atom_id res chain seq x y z
N MET A 1 4.50 -8.78 -21.64
CA MET A 1 5.39 -8.92 -20.48
C MET A 1 4.53 -9.47 -19.37
N ALA A 2 4.91 -10.58 -18.74
CA ALA A 2 4.06 -11.23 -17.75
C ALA A 2 4.16 -10.51 -16.40
N GLU A 3 3.12 -10.57 -15.56
CA GLU A 3 3.15 -9.99 -14.19
C GLU A 3 4.32 -10.52 -13.35
N ALA A 4 4.73 -11.77 -13.60
CA ALA A 4 5.89 -12.39 -12.97
C ALA A 4 7.22 -11.68 -13.32
N ASP A 5 7.35 -11.15 -14.54
CA ASP A 5 8.54 -10.42 -14.94
C ASP A 5 8.63 -9.08 -14.17
N LEU A 6 7.49 -8.41 -14.00
CA LEU A 6 7.38 -7.14 -13.26
C LEU A 6 7.70 -7.30 -11.77
N ALA A 7 7.44 -8.47 -11.18
CA ALA A 7 7.79 -8.76 -9.79
C ALA A 7 9.31 -8.79 -9.54
N THR A 8 10.10 -9.08 -10.57
CA THR A 8 11.58 -9.10 -10.49
C THR A 8 12.23 -7.80 -10.96
N MET A 9 11.48 -6.94 -11.64
CA MET A 9 11.99 -5.67 -12.12
C MET A 9 12.17 -4.66 -10.99
N GLU A 10 13.21 -3.85 -11.12
CA GLU A 10 13.41 -2.71 -10.24
C GLU A 10 12.19 -1.77 -10.32
N LYS A 11 11.51 -1.57 -9.18
CA LYS A 11 10.37 -0.67 -9.07
C LYS A 11 10.82 0.77 -9.29
N LYS A 12 10.24 1.43 -10.28
CA LYS A 12 10.53 2.82 -10.64
C LYS A 12 9.25 3.61 -10.70
N GLY A 13 9.29 4.81 -10.15
CA GLY A 13 8.18 5.74 -10.23
C GLY A 13 8.61 7.19 -10.03
N MET A 14 7.65 8.08 -10.25
CA MET A 14 7.83 9.52 -10.16
C MET A 14 6.58 10.17 -9.55
N ALA A 15 6.78 11.13 -8.67
CA ALA A 15 5.71 11.96 -8.15
C ALA A 15 5.14 12.83 -9.27
N THR A 16 3.82 12.85 -9.42
CA THR A 16 3.16 13.66 -10.45
C THR A 16 2.98 15.13 -10.05
N GLY A 17 3.16 15.45 -8.76
CA GLY A 17 2.78 16.73 -8.17
C GLY A 17 1.27 16.89 -7.94
N LEU A 18 0.46 15.91 -8.36
CA LEU A 18 -0.98 15.87 -8.14
C LEU A 18 -1.32 15.11 -6.86
N PHE A 19 -2.50 15.40 -6.32
CA PHE A 19 -3.02 14.77 -5.11
C PHE A 19 -4.47 14.32 -5.34
N ALA A 20 -4.79 13.13 -4.83
CA ALA A 20 -6.17 12.67 -4.68
C ALA A 20 -6.66 12.95 -3.26
N ILE A 21 -7.97 13.08 -3.07
CA ILE A 21 -8.59 13.19 -1.75
C ILE A 21 -9.06 11.81 -1.32
N HIS A 22 -8.61 11.32 -0.18
CA HIS A 22 -9.12 10.08 0.40
C HIS A 22 -10.60 10.30 0.79
N PRO A 23 -11.55 9.50 0.29
CA PRO A 23 -12.98 9.80 0.45
C PRO A 23 -13.47 9.72 1.91
N LEU A 24 -12.89 8.84 2.73
CA LEU A 24 -13.25 8.69 4.14
C LEU A 24 -12.49 9.65 5.07
N THR A 25 -11.17 9.77 4.95
CA THR A 25 -10.35 10.61 5.85
C THR A 25 -10.25 12.07 5.43
N GLY A 26 -10.54 12.40 4.16
CA GLY A 26 -10.33 13.73 3.58
C GLY A 26 -8.86 14.10 3.34
N GLU A 27 -7.92 13.19 3.63
CA GLU A 27 -6.49 13.43 3.49
C GLU A 27 -6.06 13.54 2.02
N LYS A 28 -5.06 14.37 1.75
CA LYS A 28 -4.42 14.47 0.44
C LYS A 28 -3.41 13.35 0.25
N LEU A 29 -3.67 12.44 -0.68
CA LEU A 29 -2.77 11.36 -1.05
C LEU A 29 -1.99 11.72 -2.32
N PRO A 30 -0.66 11.59 -2.33
CA PRO A 30 0.13 11.92 -3.52
C PRO A 30 -0.13 10.90 -4.62
N ILE A 31 -0.27 11.38 -5.86
CA ILE A 31 -0.41 10.51 -7.04
C ILE A 31 0.98 10.27 -7.64
N TRP A 32 1.30 9.00 -7.86
CA TRP A 32 2.56 8.55 -8.44
C TRP A 32 2.30 7.78 -9.74
N VAL A 33 3.19 7.98 -10.71
CA VAL A 33 3.31 7.05 -11.84
C VAL A 33 4.34 5.99 -11.48
N ALA A 34 4.02 4.72 -11.72
CA ALA A 34 4.92 3.61 -11.43
C ALA A 34 4.93 2.59 -12.57
N ASN A 35 6.09 2.01 -12.85
CA ASN A 35 6.31 1.09 -13.98
C ASN A 35 5.63 -0.27 -13.83
N PHE A 36 5.09 -0.59 -12.66
CA PHE A 36 4.35 -1.82 -12.39
C PHE A 36 2.82 -1.64 -12.44
N VAL A 37 2.33 -0.44 -12.75
CA VAL A 37 0.90 -0.16 -12.99
C VAL A 37 0.66 -0.17 -14.50
N LEU A 38 -0.16 -1.10 -14.97
CA LEU A 38 -0.38 -1.34 -16.40
C LEU A 38 -1.71 -0.74 -16.86
N MET A 39 -1.67 0.12 -17.88
CA MET A 39 -2.89 0.71 -18.46
C MET A 39 -3.87 -0.31 -19.06
N HIS A 40 -3.36 -1.47 -19.49
CA HIS A 40 -4.16 -2.53 -20.13
C HIS A 40 -4.70 -3.56 -19.14
N TYR A 41 -4.43 -3.39 -17.84
CA TYR A 41 -4.90 -4.29 -16.79
C TYR A 41 -5.59 -3.50 -15.68
N GLY A 42 -6.89 -3.74 -15.48
CA GLY A 42 -7.73 -2.93 -14.57
C GLY A 42 -8.09 -1.57 -15.17
N THR A 43 -8.10 -0.53 -14.33
CA THR A 43 -8.44 0.85 -14.72
C THR A 43 -7.23 1.69 -15.11
N GLY A 44 -6.02 1.14 -15.00
CA GLY A 44 -4.76 1.89 -15.12
C GLY A 44 -4.40 2.68 -13.84
N ALA A 45 -5.14 2.51 -12.75
CA ALA A 45 -4.83 3.09 -11.45
C ALA A 45 -5.06 2.07 -10.32
N VAL A 46 -4.17 2.06 -9.33
CA VAL A 46 -4.26 1.21 -8.14
C VAL A 46 -4.12 2.06 -6.89
N MET A 47 -4.85 1.72 -5.83
CA MET A 47 -4.62 2.31 -4.51
C MET A 47 -3.48 1.55 -3.82
N ALA A 48 -2.52 2.28 -3.25
CA ALA A 48 -1.40 1.68 -2.55
C ALA A 48 -1.68 1.58 -1.04
N VAL A 49 -1.46 0.41 -0.44
CA VAL A 49 -1.55 0.18 1.02
C VAL A 49 -0.25 -0.44 1.53
N PRO A 50 0.82 0.35 1.70
CA PRO A 50 2.17 -0.17 1.93
C PRO A 50 2.34 -1.03 3.17
N ALA A 51 1.51 -0.84 4.21
CA ALA A 51 1.59 -1.68 5.40
C ALA A 51 1.12 -3.12 5.17
N HIS A 52 0.32 -3.36 4.11
CA HIS A 52 -0.41 -4.61 3.90
C HIS A 52 -0.34 -5.19 2.47
N ASP A 53 0.33 -4.52 1.53
CA ASP A 53 0.75 -5.08 0.23
C ASP A 53 2.28 -4.97 0.10
N GLN A 54 2.93 -6.11 -0.15
CA GLN A 54 4.39 -6.20 -0.21
C GLN A 54 4.99 -5.40 -1.38
N ARG A 55 4.27 -5.26 -2.50
CA ARG A 55 4.74 -4.48 -3.65
C ARG A 55 4.71 -3.00 -3.34
N ASP A 56 3.63 -2.55 -2.72
CA ASP A 56 3.46 -1.17 -2.25
C ASP A 56 4.48 -0.83 -1.16
N PHE A 57 4.75 -1.76 -0.25
CA PHE A 57 5.77 -1.64 0.79
C PHE A 57 7.14 -1.33 0.22
N GLU A 58 7.60 -2.13 -0.74
CA GLU A 58 8.92 -1.95 -1.35
C GLU A 58 9.02 -0.64 -2.13
N PHE A 59 7.94 -0.23 -2.79
CA PHE A 59 7.88 1.08 -3.44
C PHE A 59 7.92 2.22 -2.42
N ALA A 60 7.12 2.13 -1.36
CA ALA A 60 7.07 3.12 -0.30
C ALA A 60 8.40 3.25 0.44
N GLN A 61 9.06 2.14 0.78
CA GLN A 61 10.41 2.14 1.35
C GLN A 61 11.41 2.84 0.43
N LYS A 62 11.44 2.46 -0.86
CA LYS A 62 12.36 3.05 -1.84
C LYS A 62 12.20 4.57 -1.98
N TYR A 63 10.97 5.05 -1.96
CA TYR A 63 10.64 6.46 -2.17
C TYR A 63 10.31 7.23 -0.87
N SER A 64 10.56 6.60 0.30
CA SER A 64 10.27 7.18 1.63
C SER A 64 8.83 7.69 1.78
N LEU A 65 7.86 6.93 1.27
CA LEU A 65 6.44 7.23 1.39
C LEU A 65 5.89 6.73 2.73
N PRO A 66 4.81 7.34 3.25
CA PRO A 66 4.21 6.93 4.51
C PRO A 66 3.71 5.48 4.49
N ILE A 67 4.02 4.74 5.55
CA ILE A 67 3.54 3.37 5.79
C ILE A 67 2.63 3.41 7.02
N LYS A 68 1.31 3.32 6.80
CA LYS A 68 0.29 3.40 7.86
C LYS A 68 -0.29 2.02 8.13
N GLN A 69 -0.09 1.51 9.33
CA GLN A 69 -0.72 0.27 9.77
C GLN A 69 -2.23 0.47 9.97
N VAL A 70 -3.02 -0.38 9.34
CA VAL A 70 -4.47 -0.45 9.53
C VAL A 70 -4.98 -1.85 9.91
N ILE A 71 -4.12 -2.86 9.88
CA ILE A 71 -4.40 -4.23 10.34
C ILE A 71 -3.37 -4.61 11.42
N ALA A 72 -3.85 -5.10 12.55
CA ALA A 72 -3.06 -5.73 13.60
C ALA A 72 -3.28 -7.25 13.60
N PRO A 73 -2.28 -8.05 13.99
CA PRO A 73 -2.46 -9.50 14.13
C PRO A 73 -3.52 -9.84 15.18
N LEU A 74 -4.17 -11.01 15.03
CA LEU A 74 -5.19 -11.49 15.97
C LEU A 74 -4.59 -12.03 17.28
N ALA A 75 -3.33 -12.48 17.23
CA ALA A 75 -2.55 -12.90 18.38
C ALA A 75 -1.55 -11.79 18.78
N ASP A 76 -0.89 -11.95 19.94
CA ASP A 76 0.19 -11.07 20.42
C ASP A 76 1.49 -11.26 19.61
N GLU A 77 1.39 -11.34 18.29
CA GLU A 77 2.53 -11.38 17.40
C GLU A 77 3.06 -9.97 17.15
N GLU A 78 4.38 -9.83 17.16
CA GLU A 78 5.01 -8.56 16.80
C GLU A 78 5.11 -8.43 15.28
N ILE A 79 4.53 -7.37 14.73
CA ILE A 79 4.73 -7.00 13.33
C ILE A 79 5.81 -5.93 13.19
N TYR A 80 6.67 -6.13 12.20
CA TYR A 80 7.78 -5.22 11.92
C TYR A 80 7.59 -4.59 10.54
N LEU A 81 6.77 -3.55 10.47
CA LEU A 81 6.57 -2.74 9.26
C LEU A 81 7.83 -1.92 8.85
N THR A 82 8.95 -2.12 9.52
CA THR A 82 10.26 -1.65 9.07
C THR A 82 10.94 -2.66 8.13
N LYS A 83 10.49 -3.93 8.13
CA LYS A 83 11.10 -5.03 7.39
C LYS A 83 10.25 -5.48 6.20
N GLN A 84 8.94 -5.63 6.40
CA GLN A 84 8.01 -6.14 5.37
C GLN A 84 6.57 -5.69 5.64
N ALA A 85 5.70 -5.84 4.64
CA ALA A 85 4.26 -5.67 4.82
C ALA A 85 3.68 -6.82 5.67
N PHE A 86 2.63 -6.52 6.43
CA PHE A 86 1.80 -7.52 7.09
C PHE A 86 0.63 -7.88 6.17
N VAL A 87 0.71 -9.05 5.52
CA VAL A 87 -0.24 -9.48 4.48
C VAL A 87 -1.32 -10.45 4.97
N GLU A 88 -1.27 -10.84 6.25
CA GLU A 88 -2.21 -11.78 6.83
C GLU A 88 -3.50 -11.09 7.29
N HIS A 89 -4.52 -11.90 7.52
CA HIS A 89 -5.79 -11.47 8.10
C HIS A 89 -5.62 -11.07 9.56
N GLY A 90 -6.46 -10.14 10.01
CA GLY A 90 -6.21 -9.46 11.28
C GLY A 90 -7.41 -8.70 11.82
N LYS A 91 -7.12 -7.80 12.75
CA LYS A 91 -8.08 -6.87 13.32
C LYS A 91 -7.80 -5.47 12.82
N LEU A 92 -8.84 -4.76 12.40
CA LEU A 92 -8.73 -3.38 11.97
C LEU A 92 -8.35 -2.48 13.15
N VAL A 93 -7.36 -1.63 12.91
CA VAL A 93 -6.84 -0.59 13.81
C VAL A 93 -6.59 0.69 13.01
N ASN A 94 -6.55 1.86 13.66
CA ASN A 94 -6.30 3.16 13.01
C ASN A 94 -7.23 3.45 11.80
N SER A 95 -8.43 2.88 11.84
CA SER A 95 -9.46 2.85 10.80
C SER A 95 -10.79 3.46 11.29
N ALA A 96 -10.74 4.29 12.34
CA ALA A 96 -11.87 5.05 12.87
C ALA A 96 -13.05 4.15 13.28
N GLU A 97 -14.24 4.34 12.71
CA GLU A 97 -15.44 3.56 13.05
C GLU A 97 -15.32 2.06 12.73
N PHE A 98 -14.32 1.67 11.94
CA PHE A 98 -14.04 0.28 11.60
C PHE A 98 -13.08 -0.42 12.59
N ASP A 99 -12.50 0.33 13.54
CA ASP A 99 -11.63 -0.25 14.56
C ASP A 99 -12.36 -1.31 15.36
N GLY A 100 -11.74 -2.48 15.51
CA GLY A 100 -12.38 -3.60 16.21
C GLY A 100 -12.81 -4.75 15.32
N PHE A 101 -13.10 -4.50 14.04
CA PHE A 101 -13.59 -5.53 13.12
C PHE A 101 -12.49 -6.49 12.66
N ARG A 102 -12.91 -7.69 12.24
CA ARG A 102 -12.04 -8.69 11.63
C ARG A 102 -11.97 -8.44 10.12
N PHE A 103 -10.75 -8.51 9.59
CA PHE A 103 -10.44 -8.43 8.17
C PHE A 103 -9.88 -9.77 7.71
#